data_AF-A0A956AWA8-F1
#
_entry.id   AF-A0A956AWA8-F1
#
_cell.length_a   1.000
_cell.length_b   1.000
_cell.length_c   1.000
_cell.angle_alpha   90.00
_cell.angle_beta   90.00
_cell.angle_gamma   90.00
#
_symmetry.space_group_name_H-M   'P 1'
#
loop_
_entity.id
_entity.type
_entity.pdbx_description
1 polymer ?
#
loop_
_entity_poly.entity_id
_entity_poly.type
_entity_poly.pdbx_seq_one_letter_code
_entity_poly.pdbx_strand_id
1 'polypeptide(L)'
;VRARITRGFFIGKYELQCDEYIPFCFDTQHPLPDLRLFVRIRPVPNALQVTYEEFPVPQFEAGPDTAMFGVNWNDAVAWCEWAGMRLPTEAEWEYAARGTDGRAYPWGNQPPGPALLNRCGEEDGFYYPSPVTAFAPGASPFGCQNMAGNVSEFVQDGYAAYPPGPLTDPVGPRDATQRIVRGG
;
A
#
# COMPACT_ATOMS: atom_id res chain seq x y z
N VAL A 1 6.02 -21.24 -6.03
CA VAL A 1 4.64 -21.80 -6.06
C VAL A 1 3.86 -21.08 -7.14
N ARG A 2 3.00 -21.76 -7.92
CA ARG A 2 2.16 -21.11 -8.93
C ARG A 2 0.74 -21.05 -8.40
N ALA A 3 0.24 -19.85 -8.13
CA ALA A 3 -1.15 -19.63 -7.75
C ALA A 3 -2.01 -19.43 -9.01
N ARG A 4 -3.25 -19.92 -8.96
CA ARG A 4 -4.28 -19.68 -9.95
C ARG A 4 -5.41 -18.89 -9.30
N ILE A 5 -5.73 -17.72 -9.84
CA ILE A 5 -6.93 -16.97 -9.49
C ILE A 5 -8.07 -17.42 -10.41
N THR A 6 -9.20 -17.85 -9.84
CA THR A 6 -10.36 -18.37 -10.60
C THR A 6 -11.56 -17.44 -10.61
N ARG A 7 -11.59 -16.46 -9.71
CA ARG A 7 -12.68 -15.48 -9.59
C ARG A 7 -12.18 -14.11 -10.01
N GLY A 8 -13.03 -13.37 -10.73
CA GLY A 8 -12.79 -11.94 -10.94
C GLY A 8 -12.86 -11.20 -9.61
N PHE A 9 -12.01 -10.20 -9.44
CA PHE A 9 -11.98 -9.32 -8.28
C PHE A 9 -11.68 -7.89 -8.73
N PHE A 10 -12.03 -6.94 -7.86
CA PHE A 10 -11.60 -5.56 -7.99
C PHE A 10 -10.51 -5.29 -6.95
N ILE A 11 -9.58 -4.41 -7.31
CA ILE A 11 -8.53 -3.90 -6.44
C ILE A 11 -8.42 -2.39 -6.68
N GLY A 12 -7.97 -1.65 -5.67
CA GLY A 12 -7.67 -0.23 -5.82
C GLY A 12 -6.73 0.01 -7.00
N LYS A 13 -7.00 1.06 -7.78
CA LYS A 13 -6.05 1.53 -8.79
C LYS A 13 -4.81 2.15 -8.13
N TYR A 14 -5.01 2.72 -6.96
CA TYR A 14 -4.06 3.43 -6.13
C TYR A 14 -4.14 2.88 -4.71
N GLU A 15 -3.12 3.18 -3.92
CA GLU A 15 -3.19 3.04 -2.47
C GLU A 15 -4.27 3.94 -1.88
N LEU A 16 -4.71 3.60 -0.65
CA LEU A 16 -5.59 4.46 0.13
C LEU A 16 -4.97 5.84 0.30
N GLN A 17 -5.72 6.91 0.03
CA GLN A 17 -5.23 8.29 0.15
C GLN A 17 -5.53 8.90 1.53
N CYS A 18 -4.81 9.98 1.86
CA CYS A 18 -5.02 10.71 3.11
C CYS A 18 -6.44 11.27 3.24
N ASP A 19 -7.00 11.83 2.16
CA ASP A 19 -8.36 12.38 2.13
C ASP A 19 -9.48 11.33 2.18
N GLU A 20 -9.17 10.06 1.94
CA GLU A 20 -10.10 8.94 2.05
C GLU A 20 -10.13 8.31 3.45
N TYR A 21 -8.98 8.28 4.15
CA TYR A 21 -8.88 7.71 5.50
C TYR A 21 -9.32 8.70 6.60
N ILE A 22 -9.07 9.99 6.41
CA ILE A 22 -9.44 11.02 7.41
C ILE A 22 -10.95 11.03 7.70
N PRO A 23 -11.86 11.01 6.70
CA PRO A 23 -13.30 10.92 6.95
C PRO A 23 -13.70 9.69 7.75
N PHE A 24 -13.11 8.53 7.46
CA PHE A 24 -13.32 7.30 8.24
C PHE A 24 -13.04 7.51 9.73
N CYS A 25 -11.90 8.14 10.08
CA CYS A 25 -11.58 8.46 11.48
C CYS A 25 -12.64 9.35 12.14
N PHE A 26 -13.12 10.37 11.42
CA PHE A 26 -14.15 11.27 11.96
C PHE A 26 -15.52 10.60 12.12
N ASP A 27 -15.93 9.82 11.13
CA ASP A 27 -17.24 9.17 11.09
C ASP A 27 -17.37 8.06 12.14
N THR A 28 -16.27 7.37 12.44
CA THR A 28 -16.25 6.20 13.33
C THR A 28 -15.63 6.45 14.69
N GLN A 29 -15.04 7.65 14.90
CA GLN A 29 -14.17 7.96 16.04
C GLN A 29 -12.92 7.07 16.12
N HIS A 30 -12.55 6.40 15.02
CA HIS A 30 -11.30 5.64 14.92
C HIS A 30 -10.11 6.61 15.06
N PRO A 31 -9.05 6.23 15.81
CA PRO A 31 -7.91 7.11 15.99
C PRO A 31 -7.23 7.44 14.65
N LEU A 32 -6.73 8.66 14.54
CA LEU A 32 -5.77 9.00 13.49
C LEU A 32 -4.52 8.12 13.59
N PRO A 33 -3.80 7.89 12.49
CA PRO A 33 -2.62 7.03 12.48
C PRO A 33 -1.62 7.48 13.56
N ASP A 34 -1.08 6.52 14.30
CA ASP A 34 -0.14 6.79 15.39
C ASP A 34 1.30 6.67 14.90
N LEU A 35 1.88 7.76 14.37
CA LEU A 35 3.29 7.80 13.96
C LEU A 35 4.27 8.11 15.10
N ARG A 36 3.89 7.91 16.38
CA ARG A 36 4.69 8.26 17.58
C ARG A 36 6.05 7.57 17.72
N LEU A 37 6.46 6.75 16.76
CA LEU A 37 7.81 6.23 16.75
C LEU A 37 8.84 7.28 16.29
N PHE A 38 8.47 8.28 15.46
CA PHE A 38 9.38 9.35 15.00
C PHE A 38 8.70 10.69 14.61
N VAL A 39 7.37 10.82 14.76
CA VAL A 39 6.58 11.92 14.19
C VAL A 39 5.46 12.38 15.13
N ARG A 40 5.16 13.69 15.16
CA ARG A 40 3.83 14.19 15.55
C ARG A 40 2.97 14.44 14.32
N ILE A 41 1.79 13.82 14.29
CA ILE A 41 0.75 14.14 13.31
C ILE A 41 -0.24 15.11 13.93
N ARG A 42 -0.57 16.18 13.21
CA ARG A 42 -1.69 17.06 13.52
C ARG A 42 -2.62 17.15 12.31
N PRO A 43 -3.92 16.89 12.46
CA PRO A 43 -4.86 17.16 11.38
C PRO A 43 -4.91 18.67 11.12
N VAL A 44 -4.84 19.05 9.85
CA VAL A 44 -5.08 20.39 9.34
C VAL A 44 -6.21 20.32 8.31
N PRO A 45 -6.84 21.44 7.90
CA PRO A 45 -7.88 21.39 6.88
C PRO A 45 -7.39 20.68 5.60
N ASN A 46 -7.97 19.52 5.31
CA ASN A 46 -7.69 18.67 4.13
C ASN A 46 -6.30 18.01 4.06
N ALA A 47 -5.51 17.97 5.14
CA ALA A 47 -4.20 17.34 5.13
C ALA A 47 -3.76 16.84 6.52
N LEU A 48 -2.67 16.08 6.55
CA LEU A 48 -1.97 15.72 7.78
C LEU A 48 -0.64 16.47 7.84
N GLN A 49 -0.46 17.29 8.87
CA GLN A 49 0.83 17.90 9.17
C GLN A 49 1.67 16.89 9.95
N VAL A 50 2.87 16.59 9.47
CA VAL A 50 3.76 15.52 9.97
C VAL A 50 5.11 16.16 10.36
N THR A 51 5.42 16.24 11.66
CA THR A 51 6.70 16.80 12.13
C THR A 51 7.59 15.74 12.75
N TYR A 52 8.84 15.62 12.27
CA TYR A 52 9.86 14.72 12.83
C TYR A 52 10.64 15.44 13.93
N GLU A 53 10.71 14.88 15.15
CA GLU A 53 11.31 15.57 16.32
C GLU A 53 12.82 15.32 16.50
N GLU A 54 13.38 14.24 15.93
CA GLU A 54 14.72 13.75 16.35
C GLU A 54 15.75 13.47 15.23
N PHE A 55 15.42 13.66 13.95
CA PHE A 55 16.35 13.41 12.83
C PHE A 55 16.43 14.58 11.85
N PRO A 56 17.60 14.84 11.21
CA PRO A 56 17.75 15.86 10.16
C PRO A 56 17.16 15.36 8.83
N VAL A 57 15.88 14.98 8.86
CA VAL A 57 15.11 14.61 7.67
C VAL A 57 14.25 15.81 7.25
N PRO A 58 13.91 15.94 5.95
CA PRO A 58 13.05 17.03 5.49
C PRO A 58 11.70 17.03 6.25
N GLN A 59 11.13 18.21 6.53
CA GLN A 59 9.76 18.25 7.05
C GLN A 59 8.79 17.78 5.96
N PHE A 60 7.71 17.09 6.34
CA PHE A 60 6.76 16.51 5.41
C PHE A 60 5.34 16.97 5.73
N GLU A 61 4.56 17.26 4.70
CA GLU A 61 3.12 17.49 4.82
C GLU A 61 2.43 16.54 3.85
N ALA A 62 1.66 15.61 4.39
CA ALA A 62 0.92 14.66 3.57
C ALA A 62 -0.33 15.36 3.03
N GLY A 63 -0.32 15.62 1.73
CA GLY A 63 -1.44 16.21 1.02
C GLY A 63 -2.62 15.24 0.88
N PRO A 64 -3.78 15.72 0.38
CA PRO A 64 -4.98 14.90 0.19
C PRO A 64 -4.72 13.57 -0.54
N ASP A 65 -3.97 13.64 -1.65
CA ASP A 65 -3.69 12.55 -2.59
C ASP A 65 -2.44 11.73 -2.23
N THR A 66 -1.80 12.03 -1.10
CA THR A 66 -0.65 11.27 -0.60
C THR A 66 -1.13 9.90 -0.13
N ALA A 67 -0.40 8.84 -0.52
CA ALA A 67 -0.67 7.50 -0.03
C ALA A 67 -0.65 7.46 1.50
N MET A 68 -1.67 6.87 2.11
CA MET A 68 -1.82 6.76 3.55
C MET A 68 -0.75 5.83 4.14
N PHE A 69 -0.18 6.24 5.25
CA PHE A 69 0.91 5.56 5.93
C PHE A 69 0.75 5.69 7.45
N GLY A 70 1.50 4.89 8.21
CA GLY A 70 1.43 4.91 9.68
C GLY A 70 0.22 4.23 10.28
N VAL A 71 -0.55 3.51 9.46
CA VAL A 71 -1.66 2.67 9.89
C VAL A 71 -1.17 1.25 10.17
N ASN A 72 -1.84 0.56 11.09
CA ASN A 72 -1.61 -0.87 11.31
C ASN A 72 -2.62 -1.72 10.51
N TRP A 73 -2.45 -3.03 10.51
CA TRP A 73 -3.32 -3.93 9.75
C TRP A 73 -4.80 -3.87 10.17
N ASN A 74 -5.08 -3.71 11.47
CA ASN A 74 -6.46 -3.60 11.95
C ASN A 74 -7.11 -2.29 11.49
N ASP A 75 -6.35 -1.20 11.43
CA ASP A 75 -6.82 0.07 10.87
C ASP A 75 -7.21 -0.08 9.39
N ALA A 76 -6.37 -0.76 8.61
CA ALA A 76 -6.61 -1.01 7.19
C ALA A 76 -7.86 -1.89 6.99
N VAL A 77 -8.05 -2.92 7.82
CA VAL A 77 -9.27 -3.75 7.80
C VAL A 77 -10.51 -2.92 8.17
N ALA A 78 -10.44 -2.14 9.25
CA ALA A 78 -11.56 -1.32 9.70
C ALA A 78 -11.97 -0.28 8.63
N TRP A 79 -11.00 0.35 7.98
CA TRP A 79 -11.27 1.26 6.87
C TRP A 79 -11.93 0.53 5.70
N CYS A 80 -11.41 -0.63 5.30
CA CYS A 80 -12.03 -1.43 4.25
C CYS A 80 -13.47 -1.79 4.59
N GLU A 81 -13.76 -2.25 5.81
CA GLU A 81 -15.11 -2.59 6.24
C GLU A 81 -16.05 -1.37 6.19
N TRP A 82 -15.58 -0.21 6.65
CA TRP A 82 -16.34 1.04 6.57
C TRP A 82 -16.62 1.47 5.12
N ALA A 83 -15.65 1.31 4.22
CA ALA A 83 -15.78 1.63 2.80
C ALA A 83 -16.58 0.58 1.99
N GLY A 84 -17.04 -0.51 2.61
CA GLY A 84 -17.69 -1.62 1.91
C GLY A 84 -16.73 -2.44 1.02
N MET A 85 -15.46 -2.44 1.37
CA MET A 85 -14.34 -3.09 0.68
C MET A 85 -13.72 -4.20 1.55
N ARG A 86 -12.60 -4.76 1.08
CA ARG A 86 -11.74 -5.69 1.82
C ARG A 86 -10.29 -5.51 1.38
N LEU A 87 -9.35 -5.97 2.21
CA LEU A 87 -7.98 -6.18 1.76
C LEU A 87 -7.93 -7.25 0.67
N PRO A 88 -7.02 -7.12 -0.34
CA PRO A 88 -6.75 -8.18 -1.30
C PRO A 88 -6.07 -9.36 -0.59
N THR A 89 -6.18 -10.56 -1.14
CA THR A 89 -5.24 -11.62 -0.75
C THR A 89 -3.85 -11.34 -1.31
N GLU A 90 -2.82 -11.94 -0.76
CA GLU A 90 -1.45 -11.84 -1.28
C GLU A 90 -1.39 -12.24 -2.76
N ALA A 91 -2.11 -13.30 -3.13
CA ALA A 91 -2.14 -13.79 -4.50
C ALA A 91 -2.93 -12.87 -5.44
N GLU A 92 -4.01 -12.25 -4.97
CA GLU A 92 -4.73 -11.22 -5.73
C GLU A 92 -3.86 -9.99 -5.94
N TRP A 93 -3.13 -9.55 -4.92
CA TRP A 93 -2.20 -8.42 -5.00
C TRP A 93 -1.08 -8.70 -6.01
N GLU A 94 -0.42 -9.86 -5.93
CA GLU A 94 0.63 -10.22 -6.89
C GLU A 94 0.08 -10.38 -8.31
N TYR A 95 -1.13 -10.94 -8.47
CA TYR A 95 -1.78 -11.01 -9.76
C TYR A 95 -2.02 -9.61 -10.33
N ALA A 96 -2.55 -8.69 -9.53
CA ALA A 96 -2.78 -7.29 -9.93
C ALA A 96 -1.48 -6.55 -10.31
N ALA A 97 -0.39 -6.83 -9.59
CA ALA A 97 0.93 -6.24 -9.86
C ALA A 97 1.57 -6.82 -11.14
N ARG A 98 1.55 -8.14 -11.28
CA ARG A 98 2.40 -8.85 -12.25
C ARG A 98 1.67 -9.29 -13.52
N GLY A 99 0.36 -9.49 -13.46
CA GLY A 99 -0.37 -10.18 -14.53
C GLY A 99 0.06 -11.63 -14.68
N THR A 100 0.00 -12.16 -15.91
CA THR A 100 0.17 -13.60 -16.20
C THR A 100 1.40 -13.94 -17.04
N ASP A 101 2.18 -12.95 -17.46
CA ASP A 101 3.29 -13.12 -18.42
C ASP A 101 4.66 -13.31 -17.75
N GLY A 102 4.70 -13.34 -16.42
CA GLY A 102 5.92 -13.64 -15.66
C GLY A 102 6.91 -12.48 -15.56
N ARG A 103 6.51 -11.24 -15.89
CA ARG A 103 7.35 -10.04 -15.77
C ARG A 103 8.02 -9.86 -14.40
N ALA A 104 9.16 -9.18 -14.38
CA ALA A 104 9.93 -8.92 -13.16
C ALA A 104 9.33 -7.81 -12.28
N TYR A 105 8.78 -6.76 -12.91
CA TYR A 105 8.19 -5.59 -12.26
C TYR A 105 6.79 -5.33 -12.83
N PRO A 106 5.95 -4.50 -12.17
CA PRO A 106 4.61 -4.20 -12.68
C PRO A 106 4.61 -3.66 -14.12
N TRP A 107 5.56 -2.78 -14.44
CA TRP A 107 5.75 -2.19 -15.77
C TRP A 107 6.46 -3.09 -16.79
N GLY A 108 6.94 -4.28 -16.39
CA GLY A 108 7.61 -5.22 -17.29
C GLY A 108 9.00 -5.66 -16.81
N ASN A 109 9.92 -5.85 -17.75
CA ASN A 109 11.26 -6.40 -17.47
C ASN A 109 12.38 -5.34 -17.53
N GLN A 110 12.02 -4.07 -17.72
CA GLN A 110 12.99 -2.99 -17.68
C GLN A 110 13.42 -2.72 -16.25
N PRO A 111 14.71 -2.38 -16.01
CA PRO A 111 15.19 -2.09 -14.67
C PRO A 111 14.41 -0.92 -14.04
N PRO A 112 14.29 -0.90 -12.70
CA PRO A 112 13.64 0.20 -11.99
C PRO A 112 14.42 1.51 -12.20
N GLY A 113 13.69 2.63 -12.18
CA GLY A 113 14.26 3.96 -12.34
C GLY A 113 13.33 5.04 -11.77
N PRO A 114 13.82 6.27 -11.60
CA PRO A 114 13.12 7.33 -10.85
C PRO A 114 11.82 7.82 -11.49
N ALA A 115 11.48 7.40 -12.70
CA ALA A 115 10.18 7.67 -13.32
C ALA A 115 9.15 6.54 -13.13
N LEU A 116 9.55 5.42 -12.54
CA LEU A 116 8.76 4.18 -12.47
C LEU A 116 8.29 3.85 -11.05
N LEU A 117 8.97 4.33 -10.02
CA LEU A 117 8.59 4.10 -8.63
C LEU A 117 9.20 5.15 -7.70
N ASN A 118 8.52 5.41 -6.58
CA ASN A 118 9.10 6.01 -5.39
C ASN A 118 9.89 4.94 -4.63
N ARG A 119 11.20 5.11 -4.47
CA ARG A 119 12.05 4.22 -3.66
C ARG A 119 12.77 5.04 -2.59
N CYS A 120 13.24 4.37 -1.53
CA CYS A 120 14.02 5.04 -0.49
C CYS A 120 15.20 5.85 -1.09
N GLY A 121 15.23 7.14 -0.78
CA GLY A 121 16.21 8.10 -1.29
C GLY A 121 15.56 9.39 -1.78
N GLU A 122 16.27 10.16 -2.61
CA GLU A 122 15.77 11.42 -3.20
C GLU A 122 15.79 11.39 -4.74
N GLU A 123 16.25 10.29 -5.35
CA GLU A 123 16.48 10.22 -6.80
C GLU A 123 15.21 10.38 -7.64
N ASP A 124 14.05 10.00 -7.10
CA ASP A 124 12.74 10.11 -7.74
C ASP A 124 11.98 11.39 -7.37
N GLY A 125 12.57 12.24 -6.53
CA GLY A 125 11.99 13.50 -6.08
C GLY A 125 11.15 13.41 -4.80
N PHE A 126 10.98 12.22 -4.20
CA PHE A 126 10.21 12.04 -2.98
C PHE A 126 11.00 11.32 -1.89
N TYR A 127 11.26 12.03 -0.79
CA TYR A 127 11.86 11.43 0.42
C TYR A 127 10.83 10.61 1.23
N TYR A 128 9.54 10.92 1.06
CA TYR A 128 8.40 10.39 1.80
C TYR A 128 7.37 9.79 0.83
N PRO A 129 6.27 9.18 1.33
CA PRO A 129 5.16 8.80 0.45
C PRO A 129 4.76 9.95 -0.47
N SER A 130 4.56 9.60 -1.73
CA SER A 130 4.25 10.51 -2.82
C SER A 130 2.74 10.52 -3.09
N PRO A 131 2.24 11.53 -3.84
CA PRO A 131 0.91 11.46 -4.45
C PRO A 131 0.74 10.16 -5.24
N VAL A 132 -0.40 9.50 -5.08
CA VAL A 132 -0.63 8.17 -5.67
C VAL A 132 -0.56 8.13 -7.21
N THR A 133 -0.61 9.29 -7.87
CA THR A 133 -0.51 9.40 -9.33
C THR A 133 0.90 9.70 -9.86
N ALA A 134 1.90 9.86 -8.99
CA ALA A 134 3.23 10.36 -9.36
C ALA A 134 3.99 9.44 -10.32
N PHE A 135 3.74 8.12 -10.25
CA PHE A 135 4.50 7.10 -10.99
C PHE A 135 3.63 6.33 -11.99
N ALA A 136 2.79 7.05 -12.76
CA ALA A 136 1.96 6.45 -13.79
C ALA A 136 2.70 5.54 -14.80
N PRO A 137 3.94 5.83 -15.22
CA PRO A 137 4.71 4.92 -16.08
C PRO A 137 5.05 3.57 -15.42
N GLY A 138 5.01 3.50 -14.09
CA GLY A 138 5.21 2.28 -13.29
C GLY A 138 3.98 1.37 -13.19
N ALA A 139 2.89 1.70 -13.88
CA ALA A 139 1.64 0.94 -13.76
C ALA A 139 1.77 -0.53 -14.17
N SER A 140 0.99 -1.36 -13.47
CA SER A 140 0.81 -2.78 -13.77
C SER A 140 0.07 -2.98 -15.10
N PRO A 141 0.03 -4.21 -15.67
CA PRO A 141 -0.75 -4.47 -16.88
C PRO A 141 -2.27 -4.27 -16.70
N PHE A 142 -2.75 -4.22 -15.46
CA PHE A 142 -4.14 -3.93 -15.14
C PHE A 142 -4.37 -2.45 -14.79
N GLY A 143 -3.34 -1.61 -14.86
CA GLY A 143 -3.42 -0.17 -14.61
C GLY A 143 -3.28 0.24 -13.13
N CYS A 144 -3.02 -0.71 -12.22
CA CYS A 144 -2.71 -0.42 -10.82
C CYS A 144 -1.35 0.28 -10.74
N GLN A 145 -1.27 1.41 -10.05
CA GLN A 145 -0.04 2.18 -9.87
C GLN A 145 0.59 1.88 -8.51
N ASN A 146 1.88 2.21 -8.38
CA ASN A 146 2.66 2.03 -7.15
C ASN A 146 2.66 0.62 -6.53
N MET A 147 2.30 -0.41 -7.31
CA MET A 147 2.48 -1.81 -6.93
C MET A 147 3.97 -2.20 -6.72
N ALA A 148 4.90 -1.25 -6.88
CA ALA A 148 6.28 -1.33 -6.43
C ALA A 148 6.69 0.04 -5.87
N GLY A 149 7.16 0.08 -4.62
CA GLY A 149 7.59 1.31 -3.95
C GLY A 149 6.45 2.09 -3.27
N ASN A 150 6.72 3.37 -2.97
CA ASN A 150 5.85 4.32 -2.28
C ASN A 150 5.53 3.96 -0.81
N VAL A 151 4.61 3.02 -0.58
CA VAL A 151 4.26 2.52 0.76
C VAL A 151 4.10 1.01 0.74
N SER A 152 4.38 0.36 1.87
CA SER A 152 4.08 -1.05 2.05
C SER A 152 2.57 -1.26 2.17
N GLU A 153 2.02 -2.15 1.36
CA GLU A 153 0.58 -2.41 1.31
C GLU A 153 0.21 -3.68 2.08
N PHE A 154 -0.68 -3.57 3.07
CA PHE A 154 -1.22 -4.73 3.78
C PHE A 154 -2.12 -5.59 2.90
N VAL A 155 -1.98 -6.91 3.02
CA VAL A 155 -2.89 -7.89 2.43
C VAL A 155 -3.66 -8.63 3.53
N GLN A 156 -4.70 -9.38 3.15
CA GLN A 156 -5.52 -10.15 4.09
C GLN A 156 -4.71 -11.24 4.82
N ASP A 157 -3.68 -11.76 4.16
CA ASP A 157 -2.95 -12.96 4.55
C ASP A 157 -2.03 -12.72 5.75
N GLY A 158 -2.06 -13.68 6.68
CA GLY A 158 -1.02 -13.83 7.69
C GLY A 158 0.24 -14.49 7.13
N TYR A 159 1.40 -14.13 7.68
CA TYR A 159 2.67 -14.71 7.27
C TYR A 159 2.76 -16.19 7.66
N ALA A 160 3.07 -17.03 6.67
CA ALA A 160 3.34 -18.45 6.86
C ALA A 160 4.19 -18.99 5.70
N ALA A 161 4.78 -20.17 5.88
CA ALA A 161 5.48 -20.85 4.80
C ALA A 161 4.51 -21.20 3.65
N TYR A 162 4.92 -20.96 2.40
CA TYR A 162 4.11 -21.35 1.26
C TYR A 162 3.98 -22.88 1.17
N PRO A 163 2.76 -23.42 1.04
CA PRO A 163 2.58 -24.84 0.81
C PRO A 163 3.19 -25.26 -0.54
N PRO A 164 3.72 -26.49 -0.65
CA PRO A 164 4.28 -26.97 -1.91
C PRO A 164 3.19 -27.19 -2.96
N GLY A 165 3.56 -27.10 -4.24
CA GLY A 165 2.67 -27.39 -5.36
C GLY A 165 1.87 -26.19 -5.89
N PRO A 166 0.97 -26.41 -6.86
CA PRO A 166 0.08 -25.38 -7.36
C PRO A 166 -1.04 -25.06 -6.37
N LEU A 167 -1.44 -23.79 -6.29
CA LEU A 167 -2.53 -23.32 -5.44
C LEU A 167 -3.66 -22.72 -6.26
N THR A 168 -4.90 -22.81 -5.76
CA THR A 168 -6.09 -22.20 -6.38
C THR A 168 -6.74 -21.28 -5.36
N ASP A 169 -6.91 -20.00 -5.71
CA ASP A 169 -7.42 -18.93 -4.84
C ASP A 169 -6.85 -19.01 -3.41
N PRO A 170 -5.51 -19.04 -3.23
CA PRO A 170 -4.94 -19.23 -1.91
C PRO A 170 -5.28 -18.05 -0.99
N VAL A 171 -5.58 -18.40 0.26
CA VAL A 171 -5.75 -17.47 1.37
C VAL A 171 -4.89 -17.99 2.50
N GLY A 172 -3.96 -17.17 2.96
CA GLY A 172 -3.08 -17.42 4.08
C GLY A 172 -3.84 -17.47 5.41
N PRO A 173 -3.17 -17.87 6.50
CA PRO A 173 -3.79 -17.96 7.82
C PRO A 173 -4.29 -16.61 8.32
N ARG A 174 -5.53 -16.57 8.81
CA ARG A 174 -6.13 -15.35 9.38
C ARG A 174 -5.63 -15.05 10.80
N ASP A 175 -5.23 -16.05 11.56
CA ASP A 175 -4.84 -15.92 12.97
C ASP A 175 -3.31 -15.84 13.17
N ALA A 176 -2.57 -15.36 12.17
CA ALA A 176 -1.12 -15.22 12.28
C ALA A 176 -0.72 -14.03 13.18
N THR A 177 0.42 -14.18 13.85
CA THR A 177 1.03 -13.12 14.66
C THR A 177 1.72 -12.04 13.82
N GLN A 178 2.04 -12.36 12.57
CA GLN A 178 2.64 -11.45 11.59
C GLN A 178 1.75 -11.34 10.36
N ARG A 179 1.67 -10.14 9.79
CA ARG A 179 0.88 -9.83 8.59
C ARG A 179 1.81 -9.63 7.41
N ILE A 180 1.35 -10.05 6.23
CA ILE A 180 2.08 -9.84 4.99
C ILE A 180 1.85 -8.40 4.53
N VAL A 181 2.92 -7.78 4.06
CA VAL A 181 2.90 -6.55 3.27
C VAL A 181 3.57 -6.80 1.93
N ARG A 182 3.18 -6.05 0.89
CA ARG A 182 3.74 -6.11 -0.47
C ARG A 182 4.07 -4.70 -0.98
N GLY A 183 4.70 -4.60 -2.14
CA GLY A 183 5.00 -3.31 -2.80
C GLY A 183 6.41 -2.79 -2.54
N GLY A 184 6.79 -2.61 -1.28
CA GLY A 184 8.10 -2.08 -0.90
C GLY A 184 8.13 -1.64 0.53
#